data_AF-A0A3C0EAM3-F1
#
_entry.id   AF-A0A3C0EAM3-F1
#
_cell.length_a   1.000
_cell.length_b   1.000
_cell.length_c   1.000
_cell.angle_alpha   90.00
_cell.angle_beta   90.00
_cell.angle_gamma   90.00
#
_symmetry.space_group_name_H-M   'P 1'
#
loop_
_entity.id
_entity.type
_entity.pdbx_description
1 polymer ?
#
loop_
_entity_poly.entity_id
_entity_poly.type
_entity_poly.pdbx_seq_one_letter_code
_entity_poly.pdbx_strand_id
1 'polypeptide(L)' 'MPNRLINETSPYLLQHANNPVDWYPWGEEALERAR' A
#
# COMPACT_ATOMS: atom_id res chain seq x y z
N MET A 1 12.34 -0.27 3.67
CA MET A 1 11.52 -1.49 3.62
C MET A 1 10.31 -1.17 2.75
N PRO A 2 9.85 -2.07 1.88
CA PRO A 2 8.66 -1.81 1.10
C PRO A 2 7.40 -1.74 1.99
N ASN A 3 6.47 -0.86 1.66
CA ASN A 3 5.13 -0.81 2.23
C ASN A 3 4.21 -1.88 1.58
N ARG A 4 2.93 -1.87 1.95
CA ARG A 4 1.96 -2.92 1.55
C ARG A 4 1.68 -2.98 0.06
N LEU A 5 1.96 -1.90 -0.69
CA LEU A 5 1.77 -1.87 -2.13
C LEU A 5 2.67 -2.86 -2.88
N ILE A 6 3.68 -3.45 -2.23
CA ILE A 6 4.55 -4.48 -2.82
C ILE A 6 3.82 -5.75 -3.28
N ASN A 7 2.60 -5.99 -2.76
CA ASN A 7 1.78 -7.15 -3.10
C ASN A 7 0.75 -6.86 -4.21
N GLU A 8 0.68 -5.62 -4.70
CA GLU A 8 -0.24 -5.23 -5.76
C GLU A 8 0.27 -5.67 -7.13
N THR A 9 -0.65 -5.84 -8.09
CA THR A 9 -0.29 -6.18 -9.47
C THR A 9 -0.13 -4.95 -10.36
N SER A 10 -0.68 -3.81 -9.94
CA SER A 10 -0.62 -2.56 -10.69
C SER A 10 0.82 -2.03 -10.75
N PRO A 11 1.40 -1.80 -11.94
CA PRO A 11 2.73 -1.21 -12.07
C PRO A 11 2.86 0.14 -11.38
N TYR A 12 1.78 0.94 -11.37
CA TYR A 12 1.75 2.24 -10.70
C TYR A 12 1.88 2.10 -9.17
N LEU A 13 1.16 1.15 -8.57
CA LEU A 13 1.21 0.94 -7.12
C LEU A 13 2.57 0.36 -6.69
N LEU A 14 3.11 -0.57 -7.48
CA LEU A 14 4.44 -1.15 -7.25
C LEU A 14 5.55 -0.10 -7.32
N GLN A 15 5.44 0.89 -8.21
CA GLN A 15 6.40 2.01 -8.27
C GLN A 15 6.48 2.80 -6.95
N HIS A 16 5.40 2.80 -6.15
CA HIS A 16 5.31 3.48 -4.87
C HIS A 16 5.53 2.57 -3.66
N ALA A 17 5.82 1.28 -3.88
CA ALA A 17 6.00 0.31 -2.81
C ALA A 17 7.20 0.62 -1.90
N ASN A 18 8.21 1.34 -2.37
CA ASN A 18 9.40 1.70 -1.56
C ASN A 18 9.36 3.13 -0.98
N ASN A 19 8.24 3.85 -1.14
CA ASN A 19 8.10 5.18 -0.58
C ASN A 19 8.14 5.15 0.95
N PRO A 20 8.61 6.22 1.61
CA PRO A 20 8.75 6.27 3.07
C PRO A 20 7.40 6.30 3.80
N VAL A 21 6.32 6.64 3.11
CA VAL A 21 4.95 6.56 3.62
C VAL A 21 4.49 5.11 3.56
N ASP A 22 3.96 4.59 4.67
CA ASP A 22 3.35 3.26 4.76
C ASP A 22 1.98 3.25 4.08
N TRP A 23 2.01 3.23 2.74
CA TRP A 23 0.80 3.19 1.93
C TRP A 23 0.04 1.88 2.08
N TYR A 24 -1.28 2.00 2.14
CA TYR A 24 -2.23 0.89 2.10
C TYR A 24 -2.96 0.91 0.76
N PRO A 25 -3.15 -0.25 0.11
CA PRO A 25 -4.12 -0.34 -0.98
C PRO A 25 -5.53 -0.08 -0.41
N TRP A 26 -6.42 0.42 -1.25
CA TRP A 26 -7.79 0.66 -0.83
C TRP A 26 -8.49 -0.68 -0.52
N GLY A 27 -9.07 -0.80 0.67
CA GLY A 27 -9.75 -2.03 1.09
C GLY A 27 -10.13 -2.01 2.56
N GLU A 28 -10.70 -3.12 3.03
CA GLU A 28 -11.17 -3.26 4.40
C GLU A 28 -10.05 -3.06 5.43
N GLU A 29 -8.84 -3.60 5.19
CA GLU A 29 -7.68 -3.41 6.08
C GLU A 29 -7.35 -1.92 6.29
N ALA A 30 -7.40 -1.13 5.21
CA ALA A 30 -7.12 0.31 5.28
C ALA A 30 -8.18 1.05 6.09
N LEU A 31 -9.46 0.67 5.92
CA LEU A 31 -10.58 1.28 6.62
C LEU A 31 -10.65 0.88 8.09
N GLU A 32 -10.39 -0.39 8.40
CA GLU A 32 -10.35 -0.89 9.77
C GLU A 32 -9.23 -0.22 10.58
N ARG A 33 -8.08 0.03 9.97
CA ARG A 33 -6.98 0.74 10.62
C ARG A 33 -7.23 2.23 10.84
N ALA A 34 -8.16 2.81 10.07
CA ALA A 34 -8.52 4.22 10.19
C ALA A 34 -9.60 4.49 11.25
N ARG A 35 -10.21 3.44 11.83
CA ARG A 35 -11.12 3.54 12.98
C ARG A 35 -10.35 3.82 14.27
#